data_AF-A0A7C3IFV5-F1
#
_entry.id   AF-A0A7C3IFV5-F1
#
_cell.length_a   1.000
_cell.length_b   1.000
_cell.length_c   1.000
_cell.angle_alpha   90.00
_cell.angle_beta   90.00
_cell.angle_gamma   90.00
#
_symmetry.space_group_name_H-M   'P 1'
#
loop_
_entity.id
_entity.type
_entity.pdbx_description
1 polymer ?
#
loop_
_entity_poly.entity_id
_entity_poly.type
_entity_poly.pdbx_seq_one_letter_code
_entity_poly.pdbx_strand_id
1 'polypeptide(L)'
;MIRKLNLLVAIAALAGAIGIFIVMRRPHSDPSAAHPREGVVIQEKVIHIYGRDYTLARLAEVAAELGQPKVLTYNPKRREATANASLIIHGSLQIGDPADPALGETLLLNTIVCGDLQVQVAPGGELRLYHSILQTVSQILTEDKCSRGYYFFADGRLVAADSRILYMSGARGKTVTGNSQADVERVAFALSDDVSFHAYNADGAKLAIRDSQFLCEGRYGVWVEGSGGEPLRLVRCRLSGTEADLYLSGRRPAAELIDCQFSRDKIRFMHNSGRVAVRWTVTVKAVERGTGKPVAGLEIVATGQGGAAETVRGRTSEHGTCPLVLTEYNATPAYPSGGEPANASTPHRIAAVAASGKLLAEVRGYAARGPLGTVTLEIHPDARASLP
;
A
#
# COMPACT_ATOMS: atom_id res chain seq x y z
N MET A 1 19.06 46.76 14.48
CA MET A 1 17.81 46.05 14.09
C MET A 1 17.96 44.53 14.02
N ILE A 2 19.07 43.99 13.53
CA ILE A 2 19.30 42.54 13.37
C ILE A 2 19.19 41.71 14.68
N ARG A 3 19.58 42.26 15.84
CA ARG A 3 19.50 41.53 17.12
C ARG A 3 18.08 41.26 17.64
N LYS A 4 17.09 42.08 17.27
CA LYS A 4 15.69 41.89 17.72
C LYS A 4 14.96 40.82 16.89
N LEU A 5 15.35 40.63 15.63
CA LEU A 5 14.75 39.63 14.76
C LEU A 5 15.20 38.20 15.14
N ASN A 6 16.47 38.01 15.49
CA ASN A 6 16.98 36.70 15.93
C ASN A 6 16.37 36.24 17.26
N LEU A 7 16.02 37.18 18.14
CA LEU A 7 15.35 36.85 19.40
C LEU A 7 13.90 36.41 19.18
N LEU A 8 13.18 37.06 18.25
CA LEU A 8 11.81 36.68 17.88
C LEU A 8 11.75 35.32 17.16
N VAL A 9 12.72 35.03 16.29
CA VAL A 9 12.82 33.72 15.61
C VAL A 9 13.18 32.61 16.61
N ALA A 10 14.07 32.88 17.58
CA ALA A 10 14.39 31.92 18.63
C ALA A 10 13.20 31.63 19.55
N ILE A 11 12.40 32.65 19.92
CA ILE A 11 11.19 32.48 20.74
C ILE A 11 10.11 31.71 19.97
N ALA A 12 9.94 31.97 18.67
CA ALA A 12 8.99 31.22 17.83
C ALA A 12 9.41 29.76 17.64
N ALA A 13 10.70 29.48 17.48
CA ALA A 13 11.23 28.11 17.41
C ALA A 13 11.08 27.37 18.75
N LEU A 14 11.26 28.06 19.88
CA LEU A 14 11.06 27.46 21.22
C LEU A 14 9.57 27.19 21.50
N ALA A 15 8.67 28.09 21.10
CA ALA A 15 7.23 27.89 21.23
C ALA A 15 6.71 26.76 20.33
N GLY A 16 7.24 26.63 19.11
CA GLY A 16 6.95 25.51 18.20
C GLY A 16 7.46 24.16 18.73
N ALA A 17 8.67 24.13 19.30
CA ALA A 17 9.23 22.93 19.91
C ALA A 17 8.46 22.51 21.19
N ILE A 18 8.04 23.47 22.03
CA ILE A 18 7.26 23.18 23.25
C ILE A 18 5.83 22.76 22.90
N GLY A 19 5.21 23.32 21.85
CA GLY A 19 3.90 22.89 21.36
C GLY A 19 3.91 21.45 20.84
N ILE A 20 4.96 21.05 20.12
CA ILE A 20 5.16 19.67 19.64
C ILE A 20 5.47 18.73 20.82
N PHE A 21 6.25 19.19 21.81
CA PHE A 21 6.59 18.38 22.98
C PHE A 21 5.43 18.19 23.96
N ILE A 22 4.50 19.15 24.07
CA ILE A 22 3.29 19.05 24.90
C ILE A 22 2.23 18.14 24.24
N VAL A 23 2.17 18.09 22.90
CA VAL A 23 1.35 17.10 22.18
C VAL A 23 1.95 15.69 22.30
N MET A 24 3.27 15.57 22.45
CA MET A 24 3.98 14.28 22.59
C MET A 24 4.22 13.80 24.03
N ARG A 25 4.07 14.66 25.05
CA ARG A 25 4.13 14.30 26.48
C ARG A 25 2.78 14.47 27.18
N ARG A 26 1.74 13.81 26.68
CA ARG A 26 0.70 13.35 27.62
C ARG A 26 1.31 12.25 28.48
N PRO A 27 1.08 12.25 29.80
CA PRO A 27 1.60 11.20 30.67
C PRO A 27 1.14 9.84 30.13
N HIS A 28 2.02 8.84 30.18
CA HIS A 28 1.63 7.44 30.20
C HIS A 28 0.67 7.22 31.38
N SER A 29 -0.60 7.54 31.16
CA SER A 29 -1.71 6.91 31.85
C SER A 29 -1.77 5.50 31.28
N ASP A 30 -1.45 4.55 32.12
CA ASP A 30 -1.65 3.12 31.95
C ASP A 30 -2.87 2.78 31.06
N PRO A 31 -2.70 2.25 29.84
CA PRO A 31 -3.82 1.98 28.92
C PRO A 31 -4.74 0.83 29.40
N SER A 32 -4.39 0.15 30.49
CA SER A 32 -5.21 -0.91 31.11
C SER A 32 -6.32 -0.42 32.04
N ALA A 33 -6.46 0.90 32.30
CA ALA A 33 -7.40 1.42 33.30
C ALA A 33 -8.49 2.38 32.76
N ALA A 34 -8.65 2.50 31.43
CA ALA A 34 -9.84 3.12 30.88
C ALA A 34 -10.88 2.02 30.62
N HIS A 35 -12.01 2.04 31.31
CA HIS A 35 -13.16 1.20 30.92
C HIS A 35 -13.37 1.31 29.40
N PRO A 36 -13.56 0.18 28.69
CA PRO A 36 -13.85 0.25 27.26
C PRO A 36 -15.09 1.12 27.10
N ARG A 37 -14.90 2.31 26.55
CA ARG A 37 -16.04 3.14 26.14
C ARG A 37 -16.75 2.31 25.09
N GLU A 38 -18.01 1.98 25.31
CA GLU A 38 -18.82 1.31 24.28
C GLU A 38 -19.67 2.35 23.54
N GLY A 39 -20.00 2.06 22.29
CA GLY A 39 -20.90 2.88 21.48
C GLY A 39 -20.22 4.01 20.69
N VAL A 40 -20.95 5.11 20.50
CA VAL A 40 -20.56 6.26 19.67
C VAL A 40 -20.64 7.52 20.50
N VAL A 41 -19.62 8.37 20.38
CA VAL A 41 -19.59 9.69 21.04
C VAL A 41 -19.41 10.75 19.96
N ILE A 42 -20.29 11.75 19.95
CA ILE A 42 -20.24 12.87 19.02
C ILE A 42 -19.81 14.12 19.80
N GLN A 43 -18.64 14.65 19.45
CA GLN A 43 -18.08 15.86 20.05
C GLN A 43 -17.81 16.86 18.94
N GLU A 44 -18.54 17.97 18.97
CA GLU A 44 -18.47 19.02 17.95
C GLU A 44 -18.67 18.47 16.52
N LYS A 45 -17.58 18.38 15.74
CA LYS A 45 -17.56 17.86 14.37
C LYS A 45 -16.75 16.56 14.26
N VAL A 46 -16.73 15.76 15.33
CA VAL A 46 -16.01 14.48 15.37
C VAL A 46 -16.93 13.38 15.92
N ILE A 47 -17.02 12.28 15.19
CA ILE A 47 -17.71 11.06 15.58
C ILE A 47 -16.63 10.05 16.01
N HIS A 48 -16.60 9.75 17.31
CA HIS A 48 -15.78 8.68 17.87
C HIS A 48 -16.58 7.39 17.94
N ILE A 49 -16.07 6.34 17.31
CA ILE A 49 -16.72 5.03 17.20
C ILE A 49 -15.91 4.05 18.03
N TYR A 50 -16.42 3.63 19.19
CA TYR A 50 -15.72 2.69 20.07
C TYR A 50 -16.31 1.27 20.03
N GLY A 51 -17.61 1.14 19.73
CA GLY A 51 -18.22 -0.17 19.56
C GLY A 51 -17.79 -0.87 18.26
N ARG A 52 -18.14 -2.15 18.15
CA ARG A 52 -17.77 -3.02 17.03
C ARG A 52 -18.90 -3.16 16.02
N ASP A 53 -18.50 -3.45 14.79
CA ASP A 53 -19.31 -3.82 13.64
C ASP A 53 -20.39 -2.79 13.30
N TYR A 54 -20.03 -1.50 13.48
CA TYR A 54 -20.88 -0.41 13.01
C TYR A 54 -20.92 -0.39 11.49
N THR A 55 -22.10 -0.11 10.94
CA THR A 55 -22.31 0.24 9.53
C THR A 55 -22.62 1.72 9.39
N LEU A 56 -22.57 2.26 8.17
CA LEU A 56 -22.94 3.66 7.92
C LEU A 56 -24.40 3.96 8.31
N ALA A 57 -25.32 3.05 7.98
CA ALA A 57 -26.73 3.16 8.35
C ALA A 57 -26.88 3.24 9.88
N ARG A 58 -26.24 2.32 10.62
CA ARG A 58 -26.32 2.30 12.08
C ARG A 58 -25.70 3.55 12.71
N LEU A 59 -24.59 4.05 12.17
CA LEU A 59 -24.00 5.30 12.66
C LEU A 59 -24.94 6.49 12.47
N ALA A 60 -25.67 6.56 11.36
CA ALA A 60 -26.62 7.65 11.10
C ALA A 60 -27.85 7.57 12.04
N GLU A 61 -28.34 6.36 12.34
CA GLU A 61 -29.38 6.15 13.36
C GLU A 61 -28.91 6.62 14.73
N VAL A 62 -27.71 6.21 15.16
CA VAL A 62 -27.15 6.63 16.47
C VAL A 62 -26.95 8.14 16.52
N ALA A 63 -26.51 8.78 15.43
CA ALA A 63 -26.42 10.23 15.37
C ALA A 63 -27.79 10.91 15.56
N ALA A 64 -28.87 10.33 15.03
CA ALA A 64 -30.23 10.83 15.24
C ALA A 64 -30.72 10.58 16.68
N GLU A 65 -30.47 9.39 17.24
CA GLU A 65 -30.77 9.04 18.64
C GLU A 65 -30.09 10.01 19.63
N LEU A 66 -28.87 10.46 19.31
CA LEU A 66 -28.10 11.45 20.08
C LEU A 66 -28.51 12.91 19.81
N GLY A 67 -29.58 13.15 19.04
CA GLY A 67 -30.09 14.48 18.73
C GLY A 67 -29.22 15.28 17.75
N GLN A 68 -28.31 14.63 17.03
CA GLN A 68 -27.38 15.26 16.09
C GLN A 68 -27.47 14.67 14.66
N PRO A 69 -28.67 14.54 14.05
CA PRO A 69 -28.85 13.86 12.77
C PRO A 69 -28.13 14.53 11.59
N LYS A 70 -27.68 15.78 11.76
CA LYS A 70 -26.97 16.52 10.72
C LYS A 70 -25.48 16.18 10.62
N VAL A 71 -24.88 15.52 11.60
CA VAL A 71 -23.44 15.19 11.55
C VAL A 71 -23.14 14.04 10.60
N LEU A 72 -24.08 13.12 10.43
CA LEU A 72 -24.04 12.02 9.48
C LEU A 72 -25.47 11.69 9.04
N THR A 73 -25.74 11.80 7.75
CA THR A 73 -27.02 11.38 7.16
C THR A 73 -26.82 10.15 6.30
N TYR A 74 -27.84 9.29 6.20
CA TYR A 74 -27.81 8.09 5.37
C TYR A 74 -29.04 8.03 4.46
N ASN A 75 -28.81 7.76 3.18
CA ASN A 75 -29.86 7.52 2.19
C ASN A 75 -29.87 6.03 1.82
N PRO A 76 -30.82 5.22 2.32
CA PRO A 76 -30.85 3.78 2.06
C PRO A 76 -31.15 3.44 0.59
N LYS A 77 -31.84 4.32 -0.14
CA LYS A 77 -32.14 4.10 -1.58
C LYS A 77 -30.88 4.23 -2.44
N ARG A 78 -29.97 5.13 -2.05
CA ARG A 78 -28.70 5.35 -2.74
C ARG A 78 -27.51 4.63 -2.10
N ARG A 79 -27.71 4.05 -0.91
CA ARG A 79 -26.65 3.44 -0.08
C ARG A 79 -25.49 4.41 0.14
N GLU A 80 -25.85 5.65 0.44
CA GLU A 80 -24.94 6.78 0.50
C GLU A 80 -25.06 7.45 1.87
N ALA A 81 -23.94 7.58 2.58
CA ALA A 81 -23.84 8.38 3.77
C ALA A 81 -23.11 9.70 3.48
N THR A 82 -23.58 10.80 4.03
CA THR A 82 -22.89 12.08 3.98
C THR A 82 -22.47 12.49 5.37
N ALA A 83 -21.16 12.54 5.63
CA ALA A 83 -20.60 12.99 6.90
C ALA A 83 -20.22 14.47 6.83
N ASN A 84 -20.73 15.24 7.79
CA ASN A 84 -20.34 16.62 8.06
C ASN A 84 -19.34 16.71 9.23
N ALA A 85 -18.77 15.57 9.62
CA ALA A 85 -17.90 15.38 10.76
C ALA A 85 -16.77 14.39 10.42
N SER A 86 -15.65 14.52 11.11
CA SER A 86 -14.54 13.58 11.07
C SER A 86 -14.92 12.27 11.74
N LEU A 87 -14.40 11.15 11.24
CA LEU A 87 -14.61 9.82 11.81
C LEU A 87 -13.32 9.36 12.52
N ILE A 88 -13.41 9.04 13.80
CA ILE A 88 -12.31 8.42 14.56
C ILE A 88 -12.79 7.05 15.06
N ILE A 89 -12.20 6.00 14.49
CA ILE A 89 -12.61 4.61 14.67
C ILE A 89 -11.66 3.95 15.67
N HIS A 90 -12.13 3.77 16.91
CA HIS A 90 -11.46 3.02 17.97
C HIS A 90 -11.93 1.56 18.04
N GLY A 91 -13.20 1.32 17.69
CA GLY A 91 -13.80 0.00 17.54
C GLY A 91 -13.73 -0.48 16.10
N SER A 92 -14.86 -0.82 15.47
CA SER A 92 -14.86 -1.14 14.04
C SER A 92 -16.01 -0.53 13.25
N LEU A 93 -15.68 -0.12 12.03
CA LEU A 93 -16.61 0.40 11.04
C LEU A 93 -16.48 -0.42 9.75
N GLN A 94 -17.60 -0.92 9.26
CA GLN A 94 -17.71 -1.58 7.97
C GLN A 94 -18.54 -0.74 7.01
N ILE A 95 -18.06 -0.63 5.77
CA ILE A 95 -18.73 0.03 4.66
C ILE A 95 -18.87 -1.00 3.54
N GLY A 96 -20.12 -1.31 3.17
CA GLY A 96 -20.45 -2.41 2.26
C GLY A 96 -20.35 -3.80 2.88
N ASP A 97 -20.37 -4.84 2.04
CA ASP A 97 -20.41 -6.25 2.45
C ASP A 97 -19.47 -7.09 1.57
N PRO A 98 -18.57 -7.93 2.14
CA PRO A 98 -17.69 -8.78 1.35
C PRO A 98 -18.41 -9.91 0.60
N ALA A 99 -19.60 -10.32 1.05
CA ALA A 99 -20.37 -11.41 0.46
C ALA A 99 -21.35 -10.94 -0.62
N ASP A 100 -21.66 -9.65 -0.67
CA ASP A 100 -22.62 -9.09 -1.62
C ASP A 100 -22.12 -7.77 -2.26
N PRO A 101 -21.53 -7.83 -3.47
CA PRO A 101 -21.09 -6.66 -4.20
C PRO A 101 -22.20 -5.65 -4.51
N ALA A 102 -23.47 -6.09 -4.57
CA ALA A 102 -24.58 -5.18 -4.80
C ALA A 102 -24.79 -4.26 -3.58
N LEU A 103 -24.37 -4.67 -2.38
CA LEU A 103 -24.43 -3.88 -1.13
C LEU A 103 -23.32 -2.82 -1.02
N GLY A 104 -22.57 -2.55 -2.08
CA GLY A 104 -21.60 -1.45 -2.10
C GLY A 104 -22.20 -0.14 -1.57
N GLU A 105 -21.50 0.51 -0.64
CA GLU A 105 -21.92 1.76 -0.04
C GLU A 105 -20.95 2.89 -0.37
N THR A 106 -21.45 4.13 -0.33
CA THR A 106 -20.64 5.32 -0.52
C THR A 106 -20.63 6.17 0.75
N LEU A 107 -19.44 6.47 1.27
CA LEU A 107 -19.25 7.49 2.28
C LEU A 107 -18.73 8.77 1.61
N LEU A 108 -19.57 9.81 1.64
CA LEU A 108 -19.25 11.16 1.19
C LEU A 108 -18.83 12.02 2.38
N LEU A 109 -17.65 12.62 2.30
CA LEU A 109 -17.16 13.59 3.27
C LEU A 109 -17.45 15.00 2.77
N ASN A 110 -18.19 15.78 3.54
CA ASN A 110 -18.62 17.10 3.12
C ASN A 110 -17.52 18.17 3.34
N THR A 111 -16.58 18.25 2.40
CA THR A 111 -15.41 19.15 2.43
C THR A 111 -15.65 20.49 1.70
N ILE A 112 -16.86 21.06 1.81
CA ILE A 112 -17.22 22.35 1.16
C ILE A 112 -16.26 23.49 1.58
N VAL A 113 -15.68 23.41 2.78
CA VAL A 113 -14.58 24.27 3.25
C VAL A 113 -13.31 23.43 3.30
N CYS A 114 -12.16 24.07 2.99
CA CYS A 114 -10.81 23.52 3.08
C CYS A 114 -10.63 22.39 4.11
N GLY A 115 -10.01 21.28 3.68
CA GLY A 115 -10.08 19.96 4.29
C GLY A 115 -9.69 19.81 5.77
N ASP A 116 -10.65 20.02 6.67
CA ASP A 116 -10.51 19.70 8.10
C ASP A 116 -11.07 18.30 8.45
N LEU A 117 -11.77 17.65 7.51
CA LEU A 117 -12.33 16.33 7.75
C LEU A 117 -11.25 15.25 7.66
N GLN A 118 -11.33 14.29 8.56
CA GLN A 118 -10.46 13.14 8.57
C GLN A 118 -11.24 11.84 8.80
N VAL A 119 -10.70 10.77 8.23
CA VAL A 119 -11.06 9.39 8.61
C VAL A 119 -9.81 8.78 9.24
N GLN A 120 -9.90 8.54 10.53
CA GLN A 120 -8.81 8.00 11.33
C GLN A 120 -9.20 6.66 11.93
N VAL A 121 -8.43 5.62 11.65
CA VAL A 121 -8.48 4.35 12.38
C VAL A 121 -7.43 4.41 13.48
N ALA A 122 -7.87 4.48 14.72
CA ALA A 122 -7.00 4.53 15.89
C ALA A 122 -6.31 3.17 16.13
N PRO A 123 -5.22 3.11 16.92
CA PRO A 123 -4.65 1.83 17.36
C PRO A 123 -5.70 0.90 17.95
N GLY A 124 -5.73 -0.34 17.47
CA GLY A 124 -6.72 -1.35 17.89
C GLY A 124 -8.09 -1.23 17.20
N GLY A 125 -8.36 -0.13 16.50
CA GLY A 125 -9.55 0.03 15.68
C GLY A 125 -9.44 -0.66 14.32
N GLU A 126 -10.56 -0.84 13.63
CA GLU A 126 -10.64 -1.47 12.33
C GLU A 126 -11.60 -0.74 11.37
N LEU A 127 -11.13 -0.44 10.16
CA LEU A 127 -11.98 -0.01 9.04
C LEU A 127 -12.02 -1.10 7.98
N ARG A 128 -13.22 -1.53 7.60
CA ARG A 128 -13.46 -2.50 6.53
C ARG A 128 -14.22 -1.84 5.38
N LEU A 129 -13.69 -1.91 4.16
CA LEU A 129 -14.29 -1.38 2.95
C LEU A 129 -14.46 -2.51 1.93
N TYR A 130 -15.69 -2.78 1.51
CA TYR A 130 -15.98 -3.82 0.53
C TYR A 130 -16.90 -3.27 -0.55
N HIS A 131 -16.48 -3.35 -1.81
CA HIS A 131 -17.28 -2.85 -2.96
C HIS A 131 -17.74 -1.39 -2.79
N SER A 132 -17.00 -0.62 -2.01
CA SER A 132 -17.44 0.65 -1.45
C SER A 132 -16.57 1.83 -1.89
N ILE A 133 -17.13 3.03 -1.80
CA ILE A 133 -16.47 4.27 -2.21
C ILE A 133 -16.34 5.20 -1.00
N LEU A 134 -15.13 5.66 -0.71
CA LEU A 134 -14.85 6.76 0.20
C LEU A 134 -14.39 7.97 -0.63
N GLN A 135 -15.13 9.07 -0.59
CA GLN A 135 -14.83 10.26 -1.38
C GLN A 135 -15.33 11.55 -0.73
N THR A 136 -14.97 12.70 -1.31
CA THR A 136 -15.52 14.00 -0.93
C THR A 136 -16.79 14.35 -1.72
N VAL A 137 -17.64 15.22 -1.16
CA VAL A 137 -18.80 15.80 -1.86
C VAL A 137 -18.36 16.79 -2.95
N SER A 138 -17.34 17.61 -2.66
CA SER A 138 -16.79 18.58 -3.63
C SER A 138 -15.55 18.01 -4.30
N GLN A 139 -15.57 17.98 -5.64
CA GLN A 139 -14.49 17.46 -6.49
C GLN A 139 -13.72 18.58 -7.20
N ILE A 140 -13.94 19.85 -6.83
CA ILE A 140 -13.31 20.99 -7.50
C ILE A 140 -11.91 21.21 -6.92
N LEU A 141 -10.88 20.91 -7.72
CA LEU A 141 -9.51 21.31 -7.49
C LEU A 141 -9.37 22.78 -7.92
N THR A 142 -9.31 23.71 -6.95
CA THR A 142 -8.92 25.10 -7.26
C THR A 142 -7.51 25.33 -6.77
N GLU A 143 -6.61 25.72 -7.66
CA GLU A 143 -5.15 25.83 -7.43
C GLU A 143 -4.78 26.81 -6.31
N ASP A 144 -5.65 27.75 -5.94
CA ASP A 144 -5.17 28.96 -5.25
C ASP A 144 -5.31 29.06 -3.73
N LYS A 145 -6.15 28.27 -3.00
CA LYS A 145 -6.34 28.57 -1.55
C LYS A 145 -6.49 27.42 -0.55
N CYS A 146 -6.72 26.17 -0.95
CA CYS A 146 -6.64 25.01 -0.05
C CYS A 146 -6.96 23.68 -0.76
N SER A 147 -6.35 22.59 -0.30
CA SER A 147 -6.76 21.23 -0.66
C SER A 147 -8.16 20.91 -0.13
N ARG A 148 -9.11 20.59 -1.02
CA ARG A 148 -10.49 20.22 -0.65
C ARG A 148 -10.67 18.73 -0.32
N GLY A 149 -9.57 17.99 -0.18
CA GLY A 149 -9.59 16.60 0.23
C GLY A 149 -9.85 16.39 1.72
N TYR A 150 -9.86 15.14 2.15
CA TYR A 150 -9.83 14.74 3.56
C TYR A 150 -8.50 14.06 3.88
N TYR A 151 -8.17 13.99 5.17
CA TYR A 151 -7.03 13.20 5.61
C TYR A 151 -7.44 11.79 5.96
N PHE A 152 -6.70 10.81 5.45
CA PHE A 152 -6.90 9.41 5.78
C PHE A 152 -5.70 8.89 6.57
N PHE A 153 -5.99 8.32 7.74
CA PHE A 153 -4.99 7.80 8.67
C PHE A 153 -5.43 6.45 9.21
N ALA A 154 -4.81 5.34 8.79
CA ALA A 154 -5.08 4.05 9.39
C ALA A 154 -3.91 3.61 10.28
N ASP A 155 -3.92 3.96 11.57
CA ASP A 155 -2.94 3.51 12.56
C ASP A 155 -3.33 2.13 13.16
N GLY A 156 -4.61 1.77 13.05
CA GLY A 156 -5.15 0.44 13.35
C GLY A 156 -5.16 -0.51 12.14
N ARG A 157 -6.22 -1.32 12.04
CA ARG A 157 -6.41 -2.29 10.95
C ARG A 157 -7.22 -1.70 9.81
N LEU A 158 -6.70 -1.80 8.58
CA LEU A 158 -7.41 -1.46 7.35
C LEU A 158 -7.64 -2.72 6.53
N VAL A 159 -8.89 -3.06 6.25
CA VAL A 159 -9.24 -4.10 5.28
C VAL A 159 -10.01 -3.42 4.15
N ALA A 160 -9.53 -3.52 2.92
CA ALA A 160 -10.20 -2.91 1.79
C ALA A 160 -10.12 -3.82 0.56
N ALA A 161 -11.27 -4.21 0.03
CA ALA A 161 -11.36 -5.02 -1.17
C ALA A 161 -12.37 -4.44 -2.17
N ASP A 162 -11.99 -4.43 -3.45
CA ASP A 162 -12.87 -4.02 -4.56
C ASP A 162 -13.44 -2.60 -4.38
N SER A 163 -12.64 -1.72 -3.78
CA SER A 163 -13.07 -0.42 -3.26
C SER A 163 -12.38 0.77 -3.92
N ARG A 164 -12.89 1.97 -3.68
CA ARG A 164 -12.28 3.22 -4.15
C ARG A 164 -12.13 4.22 -3.02
N ILE A 165 -10.96 4.83 -2.92
CA ILE A 165 -10.64 5.88 -1.96
C ILE A 165 -10.17 7.07 -2.79
N LEU A 166 -11.03 8.08 -2.91
CA LEU A 166 -10.90 9.17 -3.88
C LEU A 166 -10.75 10.52 -3.17
N TYR A 167 -10.06 11.48 -3.82
CA TYR A 167 -9.98 12.87 -3.35
C TYR A 167 -9.36 13.04 -1.95
N MET A 168 -8.31 12.27 -1.68
CA MET A 168 -7.51 12.44 -0.46
C MET A 168 -6.63 13.67 -0.56
N SER A 169 -6.51 14.42 0.54
CA SER A 169 -5.44 15.42 0.67
C SER A 169 -4.17 14.73 1.14
N GLY A 170 -3.21 14.59 0.23
CA GLY A 170 -1.96 13.88 0.46
C GLY A 170 -0.94 14.68 1.27
N ALA A 171 -1.02 16.01 1.30
CA ALA A 171 -0.05 16.88 1.97
C ALA A 171 0.09 16.62 3.49
N ARG A 172 -0.92 16.00 4.12
CA ARG A 172 -0.86 15.58 5.53
C ARG A 172 -1.26 14.12 5.76
N GLY A 173 -1.77 13.41 4.74
CA GLY A 173 -2.24 12.04 4.88
C GLY A 173 -1.09 11.06 5.19
N LYS A 174 -1.35 10.12 6.10
CA LYS A 174 -0.49 8.95 6.34
C LYS A 174 -1.38 7.72 6.27
N THR A 175 -1.58 7.21 5.07
CA THR A 175 -2.55 6.15 4.79
C THR A 175 -2.38 4.98 5.74
N VAL A 176 -1.13 4.53 5.93
CA VAL A 176 -0.73 3.55 6.94
C VAL A 176 0.52 4.02 7.69
N THR A 177 0.68 3.59 8.93
CA THR A 177 1.74 3.96 9.87
C THR A 177 2.50 2.71 10.39
N GLY A 178 3.45 2.90 11.31
CA GLY A 178 4.20 1.81 11.95
C GLY A 178 3.37 0.82 12.79
N ASN A 179 2.19 1.20 13.26
CA ASN A 179 1.32 0.31 14.05
C ASN A 179 0.31 -0.45 13.19
N SER A 180 0.15 -0.04 11.93
CA SER A 180 -0.92 -0.52 11.07
C SER A 180 -0.81 -2.00 10.75
N GLN A 181 -1.98 -2.59 10.51
CA GLN A 181 -2.14 -3.82 9.75
C GLN A 181 -3.03 -3.51 8.56
N ALA A 182 -2.65 -3.96 7.37
CA ALA A 182 -3.46 -3.68 6.18
C ALA A 182 -3.59 -4.89 5.28
N ASP A 183 -4.80 -5.17 4.82
CA ASP A 183 -5.07 -6.05 3.68
C ASP A 183 -5.86 -5.26 2.63
N VAL A 184 -5.18 -4.90 1.54
CA VAL A 184 -5.67 -4.01 0.49
C VAL A 184 -5.58 -4.75 -0.84
N GLU A 185 -6.73 -5.03 -1.45
CA GLU A 185 -6.83 -5.81 -2.67
C GLU A 185 -7.82 -5.19 -3.66
N ARG A 186 -7.43 -5.01 -4.93
CA ARG A 186 -8.33 -4.41 -5.94
C ARG A 186 -8.91 -3.05 -5.52
N VAL A 187 -8.10 -2.24 -4.82
CA VAL A 187 -8.49 -0.89 -4.38
C VAL A 187 -7.87 0.17 -5.28
N ALA A 188 -8.65 1.18 -5.64
CA ALA A 188 -8.13 2.37 -6.29
C ALA A 188 -8.02 3.53 -5.30
N PHE A 189 -6.80 3.95 -5.00
CA PHE A 189 -6.49 5.25 -4.39
C PHE A 189 -6.25 6.23 -5.53
N ALA A 190 -7.14 7.19 -5.72
CA ALA A 190 -7.07 8.07 -6.87
C ALA A 190 -7.46 9.52 -6.58
N LEU A 191 -7.12 10.42 -7.52
CA LEU A 191 -7.53 11.83 -7.49
C LEU A 191 -7.01 12.55 -6.23
N SER A 192 -5.83 12.13 -5.76
CA SER A 192 -5.16 12.76 -4.62
C SER A 192 -4.32 13.93 -5.10
N ASP A 193 -4.30 15.01 -4.32
CA ASP A 193 -3.64 16.28 -4.67
C ASP A 193 -2.12 16.28 -4.45
N ASP A 194 -1.58 15.30 -3.71
CA ASP A 194 -0.16 15.22 -3.39
C ASP A 194 0.36 13.78 -3.43
N VAL A 195 -0.23 12.89 -2.62
CA VAL A 195 0.14 11.47 -2.56
C VAL A 195 -1.11 10.59 -2.51
N SER A 196 -1.14 9.52 -3.32
CA SER A 196 -2.28 8.57 -3.30
C SER A 196 -2.19 7.56 -2.17
N PHE A 197 -0.98 7.09 -1.85
CA PHE A 197 -0.75 6.17 -0.73
C PHE A 197 0.55 6.47 -0.01
N HIS A 198 0.46 6.77 1.29
CA HIS A 198 1.61 7.08 2.12
C HIS A 198 1.79 6.01 3.21
N ALA A 199 2.88 5.26 3.11
CA ALA A 199 3.35 4.32 4.12
C ALA A 199 4.37 5.02 5.04
N TYR A 200 3.89 5.50 6.19
CA TYR A 200 4.68 6.30 7.14
C TYR A 200 5.27 5.43 8.26
N ASN A 201 6.56 5.11 8.18
CA ASN A 201 7.25 4.19 9.10
C ASN A 201 6.59 2.82 9.23
N ALA A 202 5.83 2.41 8.21
CA ALA A 202 5.09 1.17 8.22
C ALA A 202 6.03 -0.05 8.09
N ASP A 203 5.65 -1.15 8.73
CA ASP A 203 6.36 -2.42 8.64
C ASP A 203 5.69 -3.29 7.57
N GLY A 204 6.39 -3.53 6.46
CA GLY A 204 5.86 -4.26 5.32
C GLY A 204 5.38 -5.68 5.64
N ALA A 205 5.90 -6.30 6.70
CA ALA A 205 5.46 -7.62 7.16
C ALA A 205 3.98 -7.65 7.61
N LYS A 206 3.40 -6.50 7.97
CA LYS A 206 2.02 -6.35 8.43
C LYS A 206 1.06 -5.87 7.35
N LEU A 207 1.57 -5.67 6.13
CA LEU A 207 0.83 -5.09 5.03
C LEU A 207 0.78 -6.07 3.86
N ALA A 208 -0.42 -6.38 3.40
CA ALA A 208 -0.67 -7.10 2.16
C ALA A 208 -1.34 -6.15 1.17
N ILE A 209 -0.62 -5.72 0.13
CA ILE A 209 -1.12 -4.75 -0.84
C ILE A 209 -0.98 -5.35 -2.24
N ARG A 210 -2.11 -5.65 -2.87
CA ARG A 210 -2.17 -6.39 -4.13
C ARG A 210 -3.23 -5.87 -5.09
N ASP A 211 -3.00 -6.05 -6.38
CA ASP A 211 -3.98 -5.81 -7.46
C ASP A 211 -4.61 -4.40 -7.44
N SER A 212 -3.89 -3.42 -6.89
CA SER A 212 -4.42 -2.10 -6.54
C SER A 212 -3.84 -0.98 -7.40
N GLN A 213 -4.52 0.16 -7.45
CA GLN A 213 -4.11 1.32 -8.26
C GLN A 213 -3.87 2.54 -7.36
N PHE A 214 -2.74 3.21 -7.56
CA PHE A 214 -2.32 4.42 -6.86
C PHE A 214 -2.11 5.53 -7.88
N LEU A 215 -3.17 6.28 -8.16
CA LEU A 215 -3.28 7.23 -9.26
C LEU A 215 -3.35 8.67 -8.73
N CYS A 216 -2.19 9.30 -8.60
CA CYS A 216 -2.09 10.65 -8.08
C CYS A 216 -2.20 11.68 -9.20
N GLU A 217 -3.02 12.71 -9.00
CA GLU A 217 -2.99 13.93 -9.81
C GLU A 217 -1.90 14.89 -9.29
N GLY A 218 -1.54 14.74 -8.01
CA GLY A 218 -0.41 15.38 -7.36
C GLY A 218 0.95 14.74 -7.66
N ARG A 219 1.88 14.91 -6.73
CA ARG A 219 3.30 14.61 -6.92
C ARG A 219 3.60 13.12 -6.98
N TYR A 220 3.08 12.33 -6.02
CA TYR A 220 3.55 10.96 -5.77
C TYR A 220 2.43 9.93 -5.88
N GLY A 221 2.64 8.86 -6.65
CA GLY A 221 1.77 7.69 -6.61
C GLY A 221 1.79 7.04 -5.22
N VAL A 222 2.96 6.53 -4.84
CA VAL A 222 3.22 5.96 -3.52
C VAL A 222 4.40 6.66 -2.85
N TRP A 223 4.25 6.98 -1.57
CA TRP A 223 5.33 7.48 -0.71
C TRP A 223 5.63 6.47 0.39
N VAL A 224 6.88 6.00 0.45
CA VAL A 224 7.41 5.17 1.54
C VAL A 224 8.38 6.00 2.38
N GLU A 225 7.97 6.34 3.60
CA GLU A 225 8.86 6.91 4.61
C GLU A 225 9.30 5.79 5.56
N GLY A 226 10.56 5.37 5.53
CA GLY A 226 11.00 4.17 6.26
C GLY A 226 12.01 4.44 7.38
N SER A 227 11.86 3.71 8.49
CA SER A 227 12.80 3.72 9.63
C SER A 227 13.54 2.39 9.86
N GLY A 228 13.26 1.34 9.07
CA GLY A 228 14.05 0.10 9.05
C GLY A 228 13.32 -1.21 9.42
N GLY A 229 12.01 -1.32 9.13
CA GLY A 229 11.26 -2.60 9.14
C GLY A 229 11.36 -3.37 7.82
N GLU A 230 10.48 -4.35 7.61
CA GLU A 230 10.43 -5.08 6.34
C GLU A 230 9.99 -4.16 5.18
N PRO A 231 10.49 -4.38 3.95
CA PRO A 231 10.13 -3.56 2.79
C PRO A 231 8.62 -3.52 2.53
N LEU A 232 8.10 -2.36 2.12
CA LEU A 232 6.73 -2.28 1.61
C LEU A 232 6.61 -3.11 0.32
N ARG A 233 5.80 -4.17 0.34
CA ARG A 233 5.60 -5.06 -0.81
C ARG A 233 4.31 -4.70 -1.55
N LEU A 234 4.44 -4.32 -2.82
CA LEU A 234 3.34 -4.04 -3.74
C LEU A 234 3.30 -5.12 -4.82
N VAL A 235 2.16 -5.76 -5.02
CA VAL A 235 2.01 -6.89 -5.96
C VAL A 235 0.94 -6.58 -7.01
N ARG A 236 1.29 -6.62 -8.30
CA ARG A 236 0.37 -6.34 -9.42
C ARG A 236 -0.33 -4.98 -9.28
N CYS A 237 0.38 -4.00 -8.74
CA CYS A 237 -0.15 -2.65 -8.55
C CYS A 237 0.19 -1.73 -9.73
N ARG A 238 -0.64 -0.73 -9.97
CA ARG A 238 -0.31 0.40 -10.85
C ARG A 238 0.00 1.62 -10.01
N LEU A 239 1.15 2.24 -10.25
CA LEU A 239 1.59 3.46 -9.57
C LEU A 239 1.69 4.57 -10.60
N SER A 240 1.19 5.76 -10.27
CA SER A 240 1.26 6.93 -11.14
C SER A 240 1.28 8.20 -10.30
N GLY A 241 2.31 9.04 -10.50
CA GLY A 241 2.36 10.40 -9.99
C GLY A 241 2.98 11.37 -11.01
N THR A 242 2.76 12.66 -10.84
CA THR A 242 3.33 13.67 -11.74
C THR A 242 4.85 13.73 -11.61
N GLU A 243 5.37 13.79 -10.38
CA GLU A 243 6.81 13.84 -10.08
C GLU A 243 7.44 12.45 -9.92
N ALA A 244 6.77 11.55 -9.19
CA ALA A 244 7.27 10.21 -8.93
C ALA A 244 6.12 9.20 -8.85
N ASP A 245 6.34 8.00 -9.39
CA ASP A 245 5.41 6.88 -9.16
C ASP A 245 5.69 6.27 -7.79
N LEU A 246 6.95 6.24 -7.38
CA LEU A 246 7.41 5.82 -6.06
C LEU A 246 8.44 6.81 -5.49
N TYR A 247 8.12 7.39 -4.34
CA TYR A 247 8.99 8.29 -3.60
C TYR A 247 9.42 7.64 -2.27
N LEU A 248 10.72 7.66 -1.98
CA LEU A 248 11.31 7.08 -0.77
C LEU A 248 11.97 8.16 0.08
N SER A 249 11.65 8.18 1.38
CA SER A 249 12.24 9.11 2.35
C SER A 249 12.52 8.43 3.70
N GLY A 250 13.20 9.14 4.61
CA GLY A 250 13.53 8.62 5.95
C GLY A 250 14.88 7.90 6.00
N ARG A 251 15.14 7.18 7.10
CA ARG A 251 16.48 6.64 7.41
C ARG A 251 16.87 5.48 6.51
N ARG A 252 15.96 4.51 6.31
CA ARG A 252 16.21 3.28 5.53
C ARG A 252 14.92 2.81 4.85
N PRO A 253 14.35 3.61 3.94
CA PRO A 253 13.14 3.19 3.22
C PRO A 253 13.43 2.03 2.28
N ALA A 254 12.52 1.06 2.24
CA ALA A 254 12.63 -0.08 1.35
C ALA A 254 11.26 -0.44 0.76
N ALA A 255 11.25 -0.77 -0.52
CA ALA A 255 10.06 -1.27 -1.21
C ALA A 255 10.40 -2.45 -2.13
N GLU A 256 9.43 -3.31 -2.36
CA GLU A 256 9.47 -4.40 -3.33
C GLU A 256 8.27 -4.26 -4.27
N LEU A 257 8.55 -4.08 -5.56
CA LEU A 257 7.56 -3.97 -6.62
C LEU A 257 7.54 -5.29 -7.38
N ILE A 258 6.44 -6.03 -7.30
CA ILE A 258 6.28 -7.33 -7.97
C ILE A 258 5.18 -7.21 -8.99
N ASP A 259 5.50 -7.40 -10.27
CA ASP A 259 4.53 -7.30 -11.37
C ASP A 259 3.80 -5.94 -11.44
N CYS A 260 4.43 -4.89 -10.95
CA CYS A 260 3.84 -3.55 -10.92
C CYS A 260 3.98 -2.80 -12.24
N GLN A 261 3.00 -1.97 -12.56
CA GLN A 261 3.07 -0.99 -13.64
C GLN A 261 3.49 0.36 -13.07
N PHE A 262 4.62 0.88 -13.56
CA PHE A 262 5.20 2.17 -13.16
C PHE A 262 6.23 2.61 -14.20
N SER A 263 6.63 3.88 -14.16
CA SER A 263 7.71 4.45 -14.95
C SER A 263 9.04 4.32 -14.21
N ARG A 264 10.01 3.63 -14.82
CA ARG A 264 11.31 3.31 -14.18
C ARG A 264 12.14 4.53 -13.82
N ASP A 265 11.98 5.58 -14.59
CA ASP A 265 12.59 6.90 -14.39
C ASP A 265 11.87 7.73 -13.34
N LYS A 266 10.76 7.26 -12.76
CA LYS A 266 9.97 7.93 -11.71
C LYS A 266 10.08 7.28 -10.33
N ILE A 267 11.17 6.55 -10.07
CA ILE A 267 11.59 6.22 -8.71
C ILE A 267 12.47 7.36 -8.18
N ARG A 268 12.18 7.85 -6.98
CA ARG A 268 12.89 8.98 -6.36
C ARG A 268 13.26 8.68 -4.92
N PHE A 269 14.44 9.13 -4.52
CA PHE A 269 14.93 9.05 -3.14
C PHE A 269 15.20 10.45 -2.61
N MET A 270 14.68 10.79 -1.44
CA MET A 270 14.92 12.08 -0.78
C MET A 270 16.34 12.18 -0.20
N HIS A 271 16.93 11.04 0.14
CA HIS A 271 18.20 10.95 0.84
C HIS A 271 19.11 9.90 0.19
N ASN A 272 20.38 9.89 0.59
CA ASN A 272 21.38 8.91 0.12
C ASN A 272 21.22 7.53 0.78
N SER A 273 20.00 7.15 1.16
CA SER A 273 19.67 5.84 1.71
C SER A 273 18.37 5.26 1.12
N GLY A 274 18.25 3.94 1.20
CA GLY A 274 17.07 3.20 0.79
C GLY A 274 17.31 2.25 -0.38
N ARG A 275 16.31 1.41 -0.67
CA ARG A 275 16.35 0.45 -1.79
C ARG A 275 14.97 0.15 -2.36
N VAL A 276 14.90 -0.12 -3.65
CA VAL A 276 13.70 -0.66 -4.31
C VAL A 276 14.08 -1.89 -5.10
N ALA A 277 13.53 -3.05 -4.74
CA ALA A 277 13.64 -4.26 -5.54
C ALA A 277 12.50 -4.30 -6.56
N VAL A 278 12.83 -4.34 -7.85
CA VAL A 278 11.85 -4.51 -8.93
C VAL A 278 11.91 -5.93 -9.43
N ARG A 279 10.78 -6.64 -9.36
CA ARG A 279 10.70 -8.09 -9.61
C ARG A 279 9.52 -8.42 -10.51
N TRP A 280 9.65 -9.53 -11.22
CA TRP A 280 8.63 -10.05 -12.13
C TRP A 280 8.38 -11.52 -11.90
N THR A 281 7.12 -11.93 -11.98
CA THR A 281 6.72 -13.32 -12.04
C THR A 281 7.02 -13.85 -13.45
N VAL A 282 7.89 -14.85 -13.51
CA VAL A 282 8.29 -15.55 -14.72
C VAL A 282 7.70 -16.94 -14.69
N THR A 283 6.97 -17.31 -15.74
CA THR A 283 6.44 -18.67 -15.87
C THR A 283 7.48 -19.57 -16.51
N VAL A 284 8.00 -20.53 -15.75
CA VAL A 284 8.88 -21.57 -16.28
C VAL A 284 8.03 -22.76 -16.72
N LYS A 285 8.15 -23.16 -17.98
CA LYS A 285 7.50 -24.35 -18.56
C LYS A 285 8.55 -25.44 -18.73
N ALA A 286 8.37 -26.58 -18.08
CA ALA A 286 9.15 -27.78 -18.34
C ALA A 286 8.37 -28.69 -19.28
N VAL A 287 8.96 -29.00 -20.44
CA VAL A 287 8.35 -29.86 -21.46
C VAL A 287 9.33 -30.94 -21.88
N GLU A 288 8.81 -32.10 -22.25
CA GLU A 288 9.60 -33.19 -22.81
C GLU A 288 10.05 -32.82 -24.23
N ARG A 289 11.35 -32.97 -24.50
CA ARG A 289 11.93 -32.67 -25.80
C ARG A 289 11.32 -33.57 -26.87
N GLY A 290 10.91 -32.97 -27.99
CA GLY A 290 10.34 -33.66 -29.14
C GLY A 290 8.82 -33.87 -29.08
N THR A 291 8.25 -34.15 -27.90
CA THR A 291 6.79 -34.33 -27.75
C THR A 291 6.08 -33.05 -27.31
N GLY A 292 6.79 -32.12 -26.67
CA GLY A 292 6.22 -30.92 -26.06
C GLY A 292 5.29 -31.20 -24.87
N LYS A 293 5.21 -32.45 -24.41
CA LYS A 293 4.35 -32.82 -23.27
C LYS A 293 4.86 -32.18 -21.98
N PRO A 294 3.99 -31.64 -21.13
CA PRO A 294 4.40 -31.04 -19.87
C PRO A 294 5.06 -32.06 -18.94
N VAL A 295 6.06 -31.63 -18.18
CA VAL A 295 6.75 -32.44 -17.17
C VAL A 295 6.47 -31.88 -15.77
N ALA A 296 5.64 -32.60 -15.02
CA ALA A 296 5.20 -32.23 -13.68
C ALA A 296 6.22 -32.63 -12.59
N GLY A 297 6.11 -32.00 -11.42
CA GLY A 297 6.84 -32.38 -10.21
C GLY A 297 8.34 -32.07 -10.19
N LEU A 298 8.88 -31.40 -11.21
CA LEU A 298 10.29 -31.03 -11.30
C LEU A 298 10.61 -29.85 -10.41
N GLU A 299 11.74 -29.91 -9.69
CA GLU A 299 12.26 -28.75 -9.00
C GLU A 299 12.88 -27.79 -10.02
N ILE A 300 12.45 -26.53 -9.98
CA ILE A 300 13.03 -25.44 -10.75
C ILE A 300 13.79 -24.54 -9.79
N VAL A 301 15.04 -24.24 -10.12
CA VAL A 301 15.92 -23.35 -9.36
C VAL A 301 16.36 -22.22 -10.26
N ALA A 302 16.08 -20.98 -9.85
CA ALA A 302 16.63 -19.78 -10.46
C ALA A 302 17.68 -19.16 -9.53
N THR A 303 18.84 -18.80 -10.08
CA THR A 303 19.92 -18.14 -9.34
C THR A 303 20.31 -16.85 -10.05
N GLY A 304 20.26 -15.73 -9.33
CA GLY A 304 20.72 -14.44 -9.82
C GLY A 304 22.23 -14.44 -10.03
N GLN A 305 22.67 -13.95 -11.19
CA GLN A 305 24.08 -13.84 -11.58
C GLN A 305 24.47 -12.36 -11.48
N GLY A 306 24.92 -11.89 -10.31
CA GLY A 306 25.26 -10.47 -10.12
C GLY A 306 25.32 -10.02 -8.66
N GLY A 307 25.26 -8.69 -8.45
CA GLY A 307 25.55 -8.02 -7.17
C GLY A 307 24.58 -8.32 -6.01
N ALA A 308 23.40 -8.88 -6.28
CA ALA A 308 22.52 -9.45 -5.26
C ALA A 308 22.35 -10.94 -5.55
N ALA A 309 23.01 -11.79 -4.75
CA ALA A 309 22.83 -13.23 -4.84
C ALA A 309 21.42 -13.59 -4.38
N GLU A 310 20.53 -13.91 -5.33
CA GLU A 310 19.23 -14.49 -5.05
C GLU A 310 19.17 -15.95 -5.53
N THR A 311 18.45 -16.79 -4.78
CA THR A 311 18.10 -18.14 -5.22
C THR A 311 16.63 -18.36 -4.94
N VAL A 312 15.86 -18.64 -5.99
CA VAL A 312 14.42 -18.86 -5.95
C VAL A 312 14.15 -20.28 -6.41
N ARG A 313 13.30 -20.99 -5.68
CA ARG A 313 12.96 -22.39 -5.96
C ARG A 313 11.45 -22.54 -6.09
N GLY A 314 11.04 -23.47 -6.95
CA GLY A 314 9.65 -23.88 -7.08
C GLY A 314 9.57 -25.29 -7.65
N ARG A 315 8.35 -25.81 -7.77
CA ARG A 315 8.10 -27.11 -8.39
C ARG A 315 7.09 -26.97 -9.52
N THR A 316 7.25 -27.71 -10.60
CA THR A 316 6.29 -27.68 -11.71
C THR A 316 4.97 -28.35 -11.32
N SER A 317 3.87 -27.72 -11.73
CA SER A 317 2.51 -28.23 -11.62
C SER A 317 2.26 -29.43 -12.56
N GLU A 318 1.05 -30.00 -12.52
CA GLU A 318 0.60 -31.02 -13.48
C GLU A 318 0.67 -30.56 -14.94
N HIS A 319 0.57 -29.26 -15.18
CA HIS A 319 0.71 -28.65 -16.51
C HIS A 319 2.17 -28.33 -16.86
N GLY A 320 3.13 -28.79 -16.06
CA GLY A 320 4.56 -28.55 -16.28
C GLY A 320 4.97 -27.10 -16.07
N THR A 321 4.20 -26.31 -15.34
CA THR A 321 4.46 -24.87 -15.13
C THR A 321 4.90 -24.56 -13.72
N CYS A 322 5.81 -23.60 -13.56
CA CYS A 322 6.31 -23.13 -12.26
C CYS A 322 6.48 -21.60 -12.30
N PRO A 323 5.67 -20.81 -11.56
CA PRO A 323 5.89 -19.38 -11.44
C PRO A 323 7.05 -19.09 -10.49
N LEU A 324 8.02 -18.28 -10.92
CA LEU A 324 9.12 -17.80 -10.10
C LEU A 324 9.14 -16.27 -10.07
N VAL A 325 9.29 -15.65 -8.91
CA VAL A 325 9.47 -14.20 -8.80
C VAL A 325 10.96 -13.88 -8.84
N LEU A 326 11.41 -13.28 -9.94
CA LEU A 326 12.82 -12.98 -10.19
C LEU A 326 13.07 -11.48 -10.17
N THR A 327 14.20 -11.07 -9.63
CA THR A 327 14.58 -9.65 -9.53
C THR A 327 15.06 -9.15 -10.88
N GLU A 328 14.43 -8.13 -11.45
CA GLU A 328 15.02 -7.43 -12.60
C GLU A 328 16.19 -6.57 -12.13
N TYR A 329 15.98 -5.65 -11.20
CA TYR A 329 17.03 -4.74 -10.75
C TYR A 329 16.75 -4.20 -9.35
N ASN A 330 17.76 -3.57 -8.74
CA ASN A 330 17.65 -2.93 -7.43
C ASN A 330 17.98 -1.44 -7.55
N ALA A 331 16.97 -0.58 -7.54
CA ALA A 331 17.19 0.87 -7.51
C ALA A 331 17.71 1.31 -6.13
N THR A 332 18.68 2.20 -6.16
CA THR A 332 19.29 2.83 -4.98
C THR A 332 19.45 4.33 -5.23
N PRO A 333 19.71 5.16 -4.21
CA PRO A 333 19.94 6.59 -4.41
C PRO A 333 21.07 6.92 -5.41
N ALA A 334 22.11 6.09 -5.47
CA ALA A 334 23.21 6.25 -6.42
C ALA A 334 22.81 5.91 -7.87
N TYR A 335 21.84 5.01 -8.03
CA TYR A 335 21.35 4.51 -9.31
C TYR A 335 19.82 4.36 -9.26
N PRO A 336 19.07 5.48 -9.29
CA PRO A 336 17.65 5.48 -8.97
C PRO A 336 16.79 4.97 -10.12
N SER A 337 17.30 5.03 -11.35
CA SER A 337 16.58 4.63 -12.56
C SER A 337 17.02 3.25 -13.04
N GLY A 338 16.09 2.48 -13.62
CA GLY A 338 16.42 1.25 -14.33
C GLY A 338 16.99 1.58 -15.72
N GLY A 339 18.12 0.96 -16.09
CA GLY A 339 18.76 1.15 -17.41
C GLY A 339 20.13 1.83 -17.38
N GLU A 340 20.53 2.39 -16.24
CA GLU A 340 21.94 2.74 -16.01
C GLU A 340 22.80 1.45 -15.98
N PRO A 341 24.06 1.47 -16.47
CA PRO A 341 24.89 0.27 -16.49
C PRO A 341 25.05 -0.40 -15.11
N ALA A 342 25.09 0.40 -14.05
CA ALA A 342 25.16 -0.05 -12.67
C ALA A 342 23.84 -0.62 -12.11
N ASN A 343 22.73 -0.41 -12.82
CA ASN A 343 21.40 -0.91 -12.51
C ASN A 343 20.79 -1.68 -13.70
N ALA A 344 21.67 -2.35 -14.46
CA ALA A 344 21.28 -3.23 -15.54
C ALA A 344 20.46 -4.40 -15.00
N SER A 345 19.60 -4.98 -15.86
CA SER A 345 18.81 -6.15 -15.50
C SER A 345 19.72 -7.29 -15.01
N THR A 346 19.33 -7.93 -13.92
CA THR A 346 20.00 -9.07 -13.29
C THR A 346 19.79 -10.30 -14.19
N PRO A 347 20.86 -10.88 -14.75
CA PRO A 347 20.74 -12.15 -15.45
C PRO A 347 20.54 -13.30 -14.45
N HIS A 348 19.76 -14.30 -14.85
CA HIS A 348 19.49 -15.49 -14.04
C HIS A 348 19.92 -16.75 -14.78
N ARG A 349 20.42 -17.71 -14.00
CA ARG A 349 20.48 -19.10 -14.41
C ARG A 349 19.23 -19.80 -13.90
N ILE A 350 18.41 -20.34 -14.80
CA ILE A 350 17.19 -21.09 -14.47
C ILE A 350 17.42 -22.55 -14.87
N ALA A 351 17.27 -23.46 -13.92
CA ALA A 351 17.58 -24.87 -14.08
C ALA A 351 16.42 -25.75 -13.61
N ALA A 352 16.14 -26.82 -14.36
CA ALA A 352 15.32 -27.94 -13.89
C ALA A 352 16.24 -29.00 -13.28
N VAL A 353 15.92 -29.45 -12.08
CA VAL A 353 16.75 -30.34 -11.27
C VAL A 353 15.91 -31.55 -10.86
N ALA A 354 16.48 -32.75 -11.00
CA ALA A 354 15.87 -33.98 -10.51
C ALA A 354 15.97 -34.06 -8.98
N ALA A 355 15.16 -34.92 -8.35
CA ALA A 355 15.21 -35.15 -6.90
C ALA A 355 16.62 -35.56 -6.38
N SER A 356 17.43 -36.18 -7.24
CA SER A 356 18.83 -36.53 -6.96
C SER A 356 19.81 -35.35 -6.98
N GLY A 357 19.36 -34.15 -7.34
CA GLY A 357 20.21 -32.98 -7.59
C GLY A 357 20.81 -32.93 -8.99
N LYS A 358 20.56 -33.95 -9.84
CA LYS A 358 21.05 -33.96 -11.23
C LYS A 358 20.39 -32.86 -12.06
N LEU A 359 21.20 -32.09 -12.77
CA LEU A 359 20.73 -31.09 -13.72
C LEU A 359 20.07 -31.77 -14.93
N LEU A 360 18.83 -31.39 -15.24
CA LEU A 360 18.05 -31.95 -16.34
C LEU A 360 18.03 -31.04 -17.57
N ALA A 361 17.87 -29.73 -17.33
CA ALA A 361 17.91 -28.68 -18.35
C ALA A 361 18.25 -27.33 -17.72
N GLU A 362 18.78 -26.39 -18.49
CA GLU A 362 19.02 -25.03 -18.02
C GLU A 362 18.94 -23.97 -19.13
N VAL A 363 18.63 -22.75 -18.71
CA VAL A 363 18.79 -21.51 -19.46
C VAL A 363 19.69 -20.59 -18.62
N ARG A 364 20.68 -19.96 -19.26
CA ARG A 364 21.60 -19.01 -18.61
C ARG A 364 21.38 -17.61 -19.15
N GLY A 365 21.68 -16.59 -18.35
CA GLY A 365 21.61 -15.19 -18.78
C GLY A 365 20.18 -14.66 -18.95
N TYR A 366 19.16 -15.33 -18.40
CA TYR A 366 17.78 -14.86 -18.52
C TYR A 366 17.57 -13.59 -17.69
N ALA A 367 17.27 -12.47 -18.35
CA ALA A 367 16.91 -11.23 -17.68
C ALA A 367 15.39 -11.11 -17.60
N ALA A 368 14.83 -11.17 -16.40
CA ALA A 368 13.40 -10.94 -16.19
C ALA A 368 13.06 -9.49 -16.54
N ARG A 369 12.12 -9.27 -17.46
CA ARG A 369 11.70 -7.93 -17.90
C ARG A 369 10.20 -7.91 -18.16
N GLY A 370 9.47 -7.19 -17.31
CA GLY A 370 8.03 -6.99 -17.48
C GLY A 370 7.18 -8.23 -17.14
N PRO A 371 5.85 -8.09 -17.20
CA PRO A 371 4.89 -9.01 -16.56
C PRO A 371 4.60 -10.31 -17.32
N LEU A 372 5.31 -10.61 -18.42
CA LEU A 372 4.96 -11.71 -19.34
C LEU A 372 6.12 -12.64 -19.68
N GLY A 373 7.13 -12.71 -18.81
CA GLY A 373 8.26 -13.62 -18.99
C GLY A 373 7.82 -15.09 -19.00
N THR A 374 8.05 -15.80 -20.10
CA THR A 374 7.97 -17.27 -20.14
C THR A 374 9.32 -17.85 -20.52
N VAL A 375 9.76 -18.88 -19.79
CA VAL A 375 10.99 -19.62 -20.08
C VAL A 375 10.62 -21.09 -20.28
N THR A 376 11.02 -21.67 -21.40
CA THR A 376 10.79 -23.10 -21.66
C THR A 376 12.08 -23.87 -21.42
N LEU A 377 12.00 -24.93 -20.61
CA LEU A 377 13.06 -25.90 -20.36
C LEU A 377 12.68 -27.22 -21.04
N GLU A 378 13.49 -27.66 -21.98
CA GLU A 378 13.30 -28.94 -22.67
C GLU A 378 14.04 -30.07 -21.95
N ILE A 379 13.28 -31.03 -21.43
CA ILE A 379 13.79 -32.17 -20.68
C ILE A 379 14.00 -33.34 -21.64
N HIS A 380 15.20 -33.92 -21.64
CA HIS A 380 15.48 -35.11 -22.45
C HIS A 380 14.64 -36.31 -21.95
N PRO A 381 14.04 -37.13 -22.83
CA PRO A 381 13.22 -38.29 -22.43
C PRO A 381 13.94 -39.24 -21.47
N ASP A 382 15.23 -39.53 -21.72
CA ASP A 382 16.04 -40.41 -20.86
C ASP A 382 16.24 -39.86 -19.44
N ALA A 383 16.15 -38.54 -19.28
CA ALA A 383 16.24 -37.90 -17.98
C ALA A 383 14.93 -38.07 -17.19
N ARG A 384 13.79 -38.25 -17.88
CA ARG A 384 12.48 -38.51 -17.27
C ARG A 384 12.38 -39.91 -16.67
N ALA A 385 13.02 -40.91 -17.28
CA ALA A 385 13.06 -42.28 -16.75
C ALA A 385 13.73 -42.39 -15.37
N SER A 386 14.41 -41.34 -14.92
CA SER A 386 15.04 -41.24 -13.60
C SER A 386 14.21 -40.47 -12.55
N LEU A 387 12.99 -40.04 -12.91
CA LEU A 387 12.04 -39.43 -11.99
C LEU A 387 11.22 -40.53 -11.31
N PRO A 388 10.99 -40.45 -9.98
CA PRO A 388 10.21 -41.43 -9.23
C PRO A 388 8.72 -41.43 -9.59
#